data_AF-A0A932KFI1-F1
#
_entry.id   AF-A0A932KFI1-F1
#
_cell.length_a   1.000
_cell.length_b   1.000
_cell.length_c   1.000
_cell.angle_alpha   90.00
_cell.angle_beta   90.00
_cell.angle_gamma   90.00
#
_symmetry.space_group_name_H-M   'P 1'
#
loop_
_entity.id
_entity.type
_entity.pdbx_description
1 polymer ?
#
loop_
_entity_poly.entity_id
_entity_poly.type
_entity_poly.pdbx_seq_one_letter_code
_entity_poly.pdbx_strand_id
1 'polypeptide(L)' 'MKKTRLAALLRQVRLDANLTQLQLAEKIGQTQSYVSKYENGEQRLDLIELEAVCKVIGISLTDFVGRYLES' A
#
# COMPACT_ATOMS: atom_id res chain seq x y z
N MET A 1 -9.58 10.94 11.28
CA MET A 1 -8.65 9.94 11.89
C MET A 1 -7.22 10.27 11.50
N LYS A 2 -6.25 10.06 12.39
CA LYS A 2 -4.83 10.33 12.11
C LYS A 2 -4.32 9.36 11.04
N LYS A 3 -4.02 9.84 9.83
CA LYS A 3 -3.27 9.06 8.84
C LYS A 3 -1.95 8.62 9.48
N THR A 4 -1.72 7.31 9.55
CA THR A 4 -0.43 6.78 10.00
C THR A 4 0.60 6.97 8.88
N ARG A 5 1.87 7.10 9.25
CA ARG A 5 2.99 7.20 8.30
C ARG A 5 2.97 6.05 7.28
N LEU A 6 2.69 4.84 7.75
CA LEU A 6 2.55 3.65 6.89
C LEU A 6 1.41 3.81 5.87
N ALA A 7 0.22 4.22 6.33
CA ALA A 7 -0.94 4.41 5.45
C ALA A 7 -0.72 5.50 4.40
N ALA A 8 -0.03 6.59 4.78
CA ALA A 8 0.35 7.65 3.86
C ALA A 8 1.35 7.16 2.80
N LEU A 9 2.36 6.38 3.19
CA LEU A 9 3.34 5.81 2.26
C LEU A 9 2.70 4.80 1.30
N LEU A 10 1.84 3.89 1.80
CA LEU A 10 1.10 2.93 0.97
C LEU A 10 0.30 3.63 -0.13
N ARG A 11 -0.39 4.72 0.22
CA ARG A 11 -1.10 5.55 -0.75
C ARG A 11 -0.15 6.22 -1.74
N GLN A 12 0.97 6.74 -1.26
CA GLN A 12 1.95 7.42 -2.12
C GLN A 12 2.52 6.45 -3.16
N VAL A 13 2.99 5.28 -2.75
CA VAL A 13 3.58 4.30 -3.69
C VAL A 13 2.57 3.79 -4.72
N ARG A 14 1.28 3.66 -4.35
CA ARG A 14 0.22 3.34 -5.32
C ARG A 14 0.07 4.46 -6.36
N LEU A 15 0.07 5.71 -5.92
CA LEU A 15 -0.05 6.87 -6.82
C LEU A 15 1.17 6.99 -7.74
N ASP A 16 2.38 6.73 -7.23
CA ASP A 16 3.61 6.71 -8.02
C ASP A 16 3.54 5.65 -9.14
N ALA A 17 2.88 4.51 -8.89
CA ALA A 17 2.61 3.48 -9.88
C ALA A 17 1.42 3.78 -10.82
N ASN A 18 0.81 4.97 -10.72
CA ASN A 18 -0.36 5.39 -11.52
C ASN A 18 -1.55 4.43 -11.45
N LEU A 19 -1.75 3.78 -10.30
CA LEU A 19 -2.88 2.87 -10.08
C LEU A 19 -3.98 3.55 -9.27
N THR A 20 -5.24 3.35 -9.67
CA THR A 20 -6.40 3.60 -8.80
C THR A 20 -6.47 2.54 -7.69
N GLN A 21 -7.21 2.82 -6.61
CA GLN A 21 -7.44 1.83 -5.55
C GLN A 21 -8.12 0.56 -6.08
N LEU A 22 -9.04 0.70 -7.06
CA LEU A 22 -9.72 -0.43 -7.69
C LEU A 22 -8.73 -1.29 -8.50
N GLN A 23 -7.89 -0.67 -9.33
CA GLN A 23 -6.89 -1.39 -10.13
C GLN A 23 -5.86 -2.11 -9.26
N LEU A 24 -5.42 -1.51 -8.15
CA LEU A 24 -4.54 -2.20 -7.20
C LEU A 24 -5.25 -3.40 -6.57
N ALA A 25 -6.50 -3.21 -6.12
CA ALA A 25 -7.29 -4.25 -5.51
C ALA A 25 -7.47 -5.46 -6.43
N GLU A 26 -7.82 -5.22 -7.70
CA GLU A 26 -7.96 -6.28 -8.72
C GLU A 26 -6.65 -7.07 -8.90
N LYS A 27 -5.51 -6.38 -8.93
CA LYS A 27 -4.20 -7.01 -9.10
C LYS A 27 -3.75 -7.85 -7.90
N ILE A 28 -4.20 -7.54 -6.68
CA ILE A 28 -3.91 -8.31 -5.46
C ILE A 28 -5.05 -9.27 -5.06
N GLY A 29 -6.10 -9.40 -5.87
CA GLY A 29 -7.25 -10.27 -5.59
C GLY A 29 -8.10 -9.82 -4.40
N GLN A 30 -8.22 -8.52 -4.17
CA GLN A 30 -8.95 -7.90 -3.07
C GLN A 30 -10.02 -6.92 -3.56
N THR A 31 -10.75 -6.31 -2.62
CA THR A 31 -11.74 -5.27 -2.91
C THR A 31 -11.14 -3.85 -2.85
N GLN A 32 -11.73 -2.89 -3.56
CA GLN A 32 -11.33 -1.48 -3.43
C GLN A 32 -11.46 -0.99 -1.98
N SER A 33 -12.44 -1.49 -1.22
CA SER A 33 -12.62 -1.17 0.21
C SER A 33 -11.44 -1.65 1.05
N TYR A 34 -10.90 -2.84 0.78
CA TYR A 34 -9.69 -3.34 1.44
C TYR A 34 -8.51 -2.36 1.26
N VAL A 35 -8.30 -1.88 0.03
CA VAL A 35 -7.27 -0.86 -0.27
C VAL A 35 -7.52 0.45 0.46
N SER A 36 -8.77 0.95 0.41
CA SER A 36 -9.14 2.18 1.10
C SER A 36 -8.89 2.10 2.60
N LYS A 37 -9.24 0.98 3.24
CA LYS A 37 -9.07 0.80 4.69
C LYS A 37 -7.61 0.88 5.13
N TYR A 38 -6.68 0.21 4.43
CA TYR A 38 -5.27 0.30 4.82
C TYR A 38 -4.64 1.65 4.47
N GLU A 39 -5.08 2.32 3.40
CA GLU A 39 -4.61 3.67 3.06
C GLU A 39 -5.14 4.77 4.00
N ASN A 40 -6.21 4.47 4.74
CA ASN A 40 -6.75 5.33 5.79
C ASN A 40 -6.30 4.92 7.21
N GLY A 41 -5.57 3.80 7.34
CA GLY A 41 -5.10 3.26 8.62
C GLY A 41 -6.19 2.60 9.47
N GLU A 42 -7.33 2.26 8.87
CA GLU A 42 -8.43 1.51 9.49
C GLU A 42 -8.15 0.01 9.58
N GLN A 43 -7.30 -0.50 8.67
CA GLN A 43 -6.86 -1.89 8.63
C GLN A 43 -5.34 -1.94 8.48
N ARG A 44 -4.67 -2.85 9.19
CA ARG A 44 -3.23 -3.08 9.00
C ARG A 44 -3.01 -4.17 7.96
N LEU A 45 -1.90 -4.05 7.24
CA LEU A 45 -1.37 -5.11 6.41
C LEU A 45 -0.36 -5.92 7.23
N ASP A 46 -0.39 -7.24 7.08
CA ASP A 46 0.73 -8.08 7.48
C ASP A 46 1.87 -8.01 6.43
N LEU A 47 2.96 -8.74 6.69
CA LEU A 47 4.15 -8.72 5.83
C LEU A 47 3.90 -9.34 4.45
N ILE A 48 3.08 -10.40 4.38
CA ILE A 48 2.76 -11.11 3.13
C ILE A 48 1.87 -10.22 2.26
N GLU A 49 0.87 -9.58 2.87
CA GLU A 49 0.00 -8.62 2.20
C GLU A 49 0.80 -7.40 1.69
N LEU A 50 1.71 -6.88 2.51
CA LEU A 50 2.59 -5.78 2.12
C LEU A 50 3.51 -6.16 0.95
N GLU A 51 4.10 -7.36 0.98
CA GLU A 51 4.92 -7.88 -0.11
C GLU A 51 4.13 -8.00 -1.41
N ALA A 52 2.89 -8.51 -1.35
CA ALA A 52 2.01 -8.61 -2.51
C ALA A 52 1.70 -7.24 -3.12
N VAL A 53 1.42 -6.24 -2.28
CA VAL A 53 1.22 -4.85 -2.72
C VAL A 53 2.48 -4.30 -3.39
N CYS A 54 3.65 -4.46 -2.77
CA CYS A 54 4.93 -3.99 -3.33
C CYS A 54 5.22 -4.60 -4.70
N LYS A 55 5.01 -5.92 -4.83
CA LYS A 55 5.20 -6.66 -6.09
C LYS A 55 4.31 -6.12 -7.22
N VAL A 56 3.05 -5.82 -6.92
CA VAL A 56 2.10 -5.28 -7.90
C VAL A 56 2.44 -3.85 -8.31
N ILE A 57 2.96 -3.06 -7.38
CA ILE A 57 3.35 -1.66 -7.60
C ILE A 57 4.72 -1.55 -8.31
N GLY A 58 5.51 -2.63 -8.34
CA GLY A 58 6.80 -2.68 -9.01
C GLY A 58 7.94 -2.13 -8.17
N ILE A 59 7.83 -2.19 -6.83
CA ILE A 59 8.90 -1.84 -5.89
C ILE A 59 9.29 -3.06 -5.06
N SER A 60 10.56 -3.17 -4.65
CA SER A 60 10.95 -4.22 -3.71
C SER A 60 10.43 -3.90 -2.31
N LEU A 61 10.18 -4.95 -1.50
CA LEU A 61 9.79 -4.78 -0.10
C LEU A 61 10.87 -4.02 0.69
N THR A 62 12.15 -4.25 0.38
CA THR A 62 13.28 -3.54 0.99
C THR A 62 13.28 -2.06 0.66
N ASP A 63 12.97 -1.68 -0.59
CA ASP A 63 12.87 -0.25 -0.97
C ASP A 63 11.71 0.42 -0.24
N PHE A 64 10.56 -0.28 -0.13
CA PHE A 64 9.42 0.23 0.62
C PHE A 64 9.79 0.50 2.08
N VAL A 65 10.47 -0.45 2.74
CA VAL A 65 10.93 -0.29 4.13
C VAL A 65 11.95 0.83 4.26
N GLY A 66 12.89 0.99 3.31
CA GLY A 66 13.82 2.12 3.28
C GLY A 66 13.09 3.46 3.29
N ARG A 67 12.13 3.66 2.36
CA ARG A 67 11.28 4.86 2.33
C ARG A 67 10.47 5.02 3.61
N TYR A 68 10.00 3.92 4.20
CA TYR A 68 9.29 3.95 5.48
C TYR A 68 10.19 4.39 6.62
N LEU A 69 11.50 4.11 6.64
CA LEU A 69 12.41 4.51 7.71
C LEU A 69 12.97 5.93 7.56
N GLU A 70 13.02 6.44 6.32
CA GLU A 70 13.51 7.80 5.99
C GLU A 70 12.47 8.92 6.18
N SER A 71 11.19 8.56 6.24
CA SER A 71 10.04 9.48 6.43
C SER A 71 9.84 10.02 7.85
#